data_AF-A0A0V1JQ69-F1
#
_entry.id   AF-A0A0V1JQ69-F1
#
_cell.length_a   1.000
_cell.length_b   1.000
_cell.length_c   1.000
_cell.angle_alpha   90.00
_cell.angle_beta   90.00
_cell.angle_gamma   90.00
#
_symmetry.space_group_name_H-M   'P 1'
#
loop_
_entity.id
_entity.type
_entity.pdbx_description
1 polymer ?
#
loop_
_entity_poly.entity_id
_entity_poly.type
_entity_poly.pdbx_seq_one_letter_code
_entity_poly.pdbx_strand_id
1 'polypeptide(L)'
;MLFSMNFKQFLFFLILYNILINEGDTCIKHEQCVNSDAICVKRHCVAAEKMDIQCHTAAKCRKPKDGLINNSRFCKNHECYQLKRISNSSVCHNQKHCSGQSMCLANVCVPVQPTSYNCKSQAQCRFGEICKFELCFEPVSILRKNESDREDSNRTNDDNDL
;
A
#
# COMPACT_ATOMS: atom_id res chain seq x y z
N MET A 1 -10.29 14.47 42.68
CA MET A 1 -10.41 15.87 42.26
C MET A 1 -10.94 15.88 40.83
N LEU A 2 -12.23 16.20 40.67
CA LEU A 2 -12.91 16.24 39.37
C LEU A 2 -12.47 17.53 38.65
N PHE A 3 -11.70 17.41 37.56
CA PHE A 3 -11.34 18.55 36.73
C PHE A 3 -12.60 19.11 36.08
N SER A 4 -13.06 20.27 36.55
CA SER A 4 -14.15 21.04 35.95
C SER A 4 -13.68 21.61 34.61
N MET A 5 -13.78 20.82 33.54
CA MET A 5 -13.47 21.27 32.19
C MET A 5 -14.56 22.22 31.70
N ASN A 6 -14.19 23.45 31.32
CA ASN A 6 -15.13 24.43 30.75
C ASN A 6 -15.61 23.96 29.36
N PHE A 7 -16.87 24.21 29.02
CA PHE A 7 -17.49 23.87 27.73
C PHE A 7 -16.67 24.39 26.53
N LYS A 8 -16.05 25.57 26.64
CA LYS A 8 -15.16 26.10 25.59
C LYS A 8 -13.88 25.29 25.43
N GLN A 9 -13.32 24.78 26.54
CA GLN A 9 -12.14 23.93 26.53
C GLN A 9 -12.47 22.58 25.87
N PHE A 10 -13.64 22.01 26.20
CA PHE A 10 -14.13 20.78 25.59
C PHE A 10 -14.39 20.95 24.08
N LEU A 11 -15.03 22.06 23.67
CA LEU A 11 -15.21 22.37 22.25
C LEU A 11 -13.88 22.52 21.52
N PHE A 12 -12.90 23.19 22.13
CA PHE A 12 -11.57 23.35 21.54
C PHE A 12 -10.86 22.00 21.39
N PHE A 13 -10.96 21.10 22.38
CA PHE A 13 -10.44 19.74 22.28
C PHE A 13 -11.17 18.92 21.21
N LEU A 14 -12.48 19.04 21.08
CA LEU A 14 -13.23 18.39 20.00
C LEU A 14 -12.83 18.94 18.62
N ILE A 15 -12.70 20.26 18.47
CA ILE A 15 -12.27 20.87 17.21
C ILE A 15 -10.85 20.44 16.85
N LEU A 16 -9.92 20.44 17.81
CA LEU A 16 -8.56 19.92 17.61
C LEU A 16 -8.55 18.43 17.27
N TYR A 17 -9.39 17.63 17.94
CA TYR A 17 -9.52 16.20 17.67
C TYR A 17 -10.03 15.96 16.25
N ASN A 18 -11.06 16.69 15.80
CA ASN A 18 -11.56 16.61 14.43
C ASN A 18 -10.54 17.11 13.38
N ILE A 19 -9.72 18.13 13.70
CA ILE A 19 -8.63 18.59 12.80
C ILE A 19 -7.50 17.55 12.69
N LEU A 20 -7.20 16.85 13.80
CA LEU A 20 -6.18 15.78 13.84
C LEU A 20 -6.63 14.50 13.13
N ILE A 21 -7.93 14.28 12.99
CA ILE A 21 -8.50 13.17 12.21
C ILE A 21 -8.84 13.71 10.82
N ASN A 22 -7.81 14.12 10.06
CA ASN A 22 -7.99 14.20 8.62
C ASN A 22 -8.11 12.76 8.10
N GLU A 23 -9.33 12.38 7.74
CA GLU A 23 -9.69 11.13 7.07
C GLU A 23 -9.09 11.10 5.66
N GLY A 24 -7.81 10.77 5.58
CA GLY A 24 -7.21 10.04 4.46
C GLY A 24 -6.52 8.81 5.04
N ASP A 25 -6.31 7.76 4.24
CA ASP A 25 -5.79 6.42 4.61
C ASP A 25 -4.38 6.44 5.24
N THR A 26 -4.21 7.20 6.33
CA THR A 26 -2.94 7.45 6.99
C THR A 26 -2.71 6.41 8.08
N CYS A 27 -1.82 5.48 7.77
CA CYS A 27 -1.47 4.39 8.68
C CYS A 27 -0.10 4.65 9.34
N ILE A 28 0.09 4.14 10.56
CA ILE A 28 1.41 4.10 11.23
C ILE A 28 1.88 2.65 11.37
N LYS A 29 0.95 1.75 11.67
CA LYS A 29 1.18 0.31 11.81
C LYS A 29 0.37 -0.45 10.76
N HIS A 30 0.81 -1.67 10.44
CA HIS A 30 0.15 -2.50 9.44
C HIS A 30 -1.28 -2.89 9.83
N GLU A 31 -1.55 -2.99 11.13
CA GLU A 31 -2.86 -3.36 11.72
C GLU A 31 -3.93 -2.28 11.54
N GLN A 32 -3.55 -1.04 11.21
CA GLN A 32 -4.50 0.05 10.97
C GLN A 32 -5.14 -0.02 9.58
N CYS A 33 -4.61 -0.84 8.68
CA CYS A 33 -5.19 -1.01 7.37
C CYS A 33 -6.41 -1.94 7.44
N VAL A 34 -7.60 -1.38 7.20
CA VAL A 34 -8.92 -2.04 7.30
C VAL A 34 -9.02 -3.27 6.40
N ASN A 35 -8.39 -3.23 5.22
CA ASN A 35 -8.29 -4.40 4.34
C ASN A 35 -7.27 -5.39 4.91
N SER A 36 -7.68 -6.65 5.09
CA SER A 36 -6.87 -7.69 5.75
C SER A 36 -5.46 -7.78 5.20
N ASP A 37 -5.33 -7.69 3.88
CA ASP A 37 -4.05 -7.93 3.20
C ASP A 37 -3.23 -6.66 3.01
N ALA A 38 -3.82 -5.46 3.22
CA ALA A 38 -3.12 -4.22 2.98
C ALA A 38 -2.02 -3.97 4.03
N ILE A 39 -0.89 -3.44 3.56
CA ILE A 39 0.30 -3.18 4.37
C ILE A 39 0.55 -1.69 4.44
N CYS A 40 0.74 -1.19 5.67
CA CYS A 40 1.12 0.19 5.87
C CYS A 40 2.54 0.49 5.38
N VAL A 41 2.67 1.32 4.35
CA VAL A 41 3.96 1.77 3.82
C VAL A 41 3.89 3.27 3.57
N LYS A 42 4.85 4.03 4.11
CA LYS A 42 4.94 5.50 3.98
C LYS A 42 3.61 6.23 4.25
N ARG A 43 2.91 5.88 5.34
CA ARG A 43 1.61 6.45 5.72
C ARG A 43 0.46 6.12 4.76
N HIS A 44 0.58 5.11 3.92
CA HIS A 44 -0.53 4.64 3.07
C HIS A 44 -0.73 3.14 3.21
N CYS A 45 -1.99 2.70 3.15
CA CYS A 45 -2.31 1.28 3.09
C CYS A 45 -2.18 0.79 1.65
N VAL A 46 -1.23 -0.11 1.41
CA VAL A 46 -0.88 -0.59 0.06
C VAL A 46 -1.34 -2.04 -0.11
N ALA A 47 -1.98 -2.33 -1.25
CA ALA A 47 -2.43 -3.67 -1.57
C ALA A 47 -1.27 -4.69 -1.53
N ALA A 48 -1.51 -5.81 -0.86
CA ALA A 48 -0.53 -6.88 -0.72
C ALA A 48 -1.19 -8.25 -0.90
N GLU A 49 -0.37 -9.30 -0.93
CA GLU A 49 -0.75 -10.70 -0.96
C GLU A 49 -0.06 -11.46 0.17
N LYS A 50 -0.76 -12.41 0.77
CA LYS A 50 -0.24 -13.28 1.82
C LYS A 50 0.74 -14.30 1.22
N MET A 51 1.80 -14.66 1.97
CA MET A 51 2.87 -15.55 1.50
C MET A 51 2.90 -16.93 2.17
N ASP A 52 1.87 -17.33 2.92
CA ASP A 52 1.79 -18.59 3.68
C ASP A 52 3.03 -18.90 4.56
N ILE A 53 3.66 -17.84 5.09
CA ILE A 53 4.80 -17.92 5.98
C ILE A 53 4.45 -17.17 7.26
N GLN A 54 4.64 -17.82 8.40
CA GLN A 54 4.50 -17.19 9.70
C GLN A 54 5.77 -16.39 10.06
N CYS A 55 5.62 -15.28 10.77
CA CYS A 55 6.70 -14.37 11.12
C CYS A 55 6.49 -13.70 12.47
N HIS A 56 7.58 -13.27 13.08
CA HIS A 56 7.57 -12.25 14.13
C HIS A 56 8.23 -10.95 13.65
N THR A 57 9.02 -11.03 12.57
CA THR A 57 9.73 -9.90 11.98
C THR A 57 9.70 -10.01 10.47
N ALA A 58 9.81 -8.88 9.77
CA ALA A 58 9.86 -8.85 8.31
C ALA A 58 11.06 -9.62 7.73
N ALA A 59 12.14 -9.81 8.50
CA ALA A 59 13.30 -10.58 8.07
C ALA A 59 12.94 -12.05 7.76
N LYS A 60 11.99 -12.63 8.49
CA LYS A 60 11.52 -14.01 8.26
C LYS A 60 10.79 -14.18 6.93
N CYS A 61 10.26 -13.09 6.38
CA CYS A 61 9.57 -13.08 5.08
C CYS A 61 10.55 -13.02 3.89
N ARG A 62 11.84 -12.79 4.13
CA ARG A 62 12.83 -12.63 3.06
C ARG A 62 13.33 -13.99 2.56
N LYS A 63 13.56 -14.10 1.26
CA LYS A 63 14.19 -15.25 0.60
C LYS A 63 15.50 -14.79 -0.06
N PRO A 64 16.65 -15.43 0.20
CA PRO A 64 17.94 -14.96 -0.30
C PRO A 64 17.99 -14.71 -1.82
N LYS A 65 17.33 -15.57 -2.60
CA LYS A 65 17.31 -15.49 -4.08
C LYS A 65 16.53 -14.29 -4.63
N ASP A 66 15.69 -13.66 -3.83
CA ASP A 66 14.75 -12.64 -4.31
C ASP A 66 15.34 -11.22 -4.27
N GLY A 67 16.59 -11.07 -3.81
CA GLY A 67 17.33 -9.80 -3.86
C GLY A 67 16.53 -8.62 -3.30
N LEU A 68 16.33 -7.59 -4.12
CA LEU A 68 15.61 -6.36 -3.74
C LEU A 68 14.09 -6.54 -3.61
N ILE A 69 13.49 -7.59 -4.18
CA ILE A 69 12.06 -7.89 -3.97
C ILE A 69 11.77 -8.14 -2.49
N ASN A 70 12.76 -8.60 -1.72
CA ASN A 70 12.65 -8.76 -0.27
C ASN A 70 12.27 -7.48 0.48
N ASN A 71 12.49 -6.30 -0.09
CA ASN A 71 12.10 -5.04 0.53
C ASN A 71 10.59 -4.81 0.49
N SER A 72 9.89 -5.47 -0.43
CA SER A 72 8.42 -5.43 -0.56
C SER A 72 7.69 -6.40 0.36
N ARG A 73 8.40 -7.03 1.31
CA ARG A 73 7.85 -8.06 2.21
C ARG A 73 7.80 -7.61 3.66
N PHE A 74 6.67 -7.85 4.30
CA PHE A 74 6.33 -7.31 5.61
C PHE A 74 5.71 -8.39 6.49
N CYS A 75 5.84 -8.22 7.80
CA CYS A 75 5.19 -9.07 8.79
C CYS A 75 4.02 -8.29 9.39
N LYS A 76 2.80 -8.78 9.22
CA LYS A 76 1.56 -8.21 9.80
C LYS A 76 0.81 -9.34 10.48
N ASN A 77 0.39 -9.16 11.74
CA ASN A 77 -0.37 -10.16 12.49
C ASN A 77 0.23 -11.59 12.45
N HIS A 78 1.55 -11.69 12.57
CA HIS A 78 2.31 -12.94 12.48
C HIS A 78 2.35 -13.62 11.11
N GLU A 79 1.89 -12.96 10.05
CA GLU A 79 1.87 -13.50 8.71
C GLU A 79 2.67 -12.62 7.76
N CYS A 80 3.38 -13.26 6.83
CA CYS A 80 4.14 -12.57 5.81
C CYS A 80 3.22 -12.12 4.67
N TYR A 81 3.41 -10.87 4.26
CA TYR A 81 2.76 -10.28 3.11
C TYR A 81 3.81 -9.70 2.14
N GLN A 82 3.52 -9.76 0.84
CA GLN A 82 4.29 -9.11 -0.21
C GLN A 82 3.41 -8.08 -0.91
N LEU A 83 3.93 -6.86 -1.16
CA LEU A 83 3.16 -5.87 -1.92
C LEU A 83 2.77 -6.42 -3.29
N LYS A 84 1.50 -6.25 -3.68
CA LYS A 84 1.03 -6.62 -5.02
C LYS A 84 1.63 -5.63 -6.01
N ARG A 85 2.43 -6.17 -6.92
CA ARG A 85 3.15 -5.40 -7.93
C ARG A 85 2.48 -5.56 -9.30
N ILE A 86 2.73 -4.60 -10.18
CA ILE A 86 2.35 -4.71 -11.60
C ILE A 86 3.02 -5.95 -12.19
N SER A 87 2.22 -6.82 -12.84
CA SER A 87 2.71 -8.03 -13.53
C SER A 87 3.79 -7.67 -14.54
N ASN A 88 4.80 -8.54 -14.69
CA ASN A 88 5.94 -8.36 -15.60
C ASN A 88 6.77 -7.08 -15.38
N SER A 89 6.55 -6.31 -14.30
CA SER A 89 7.46 -5.23 -13.94
C SER A 89 8.81 -5.80 -13.50
N SER A 90 9.88 -5.03 -13.66
CA SER A 90 11.19 -5.31 -13.05
C SER A 90 11.28 -4.66 -11.66
N VAL A 91 12.39 -4.93 -10.95
CA VAL A 91 12.71 -4.21 -9.72
C VAL A 91 12.91 -2.72 -10.03
N CYS A 92 12.36 -1.85 -9.18
CA CYS A 92 12.49 -0.42 -9.33
C CYS A 92 13.45 0.18 -8.29
N HIS A 93 14.15 1.24 -8.68
CA HIS A 93 15.03 2.01 -7.78
C HIS A 93 14.53 3.45 -7.58
N ASN A 94 13.75 3.95 -8.52
CA ASN A 94 13.20 5.29 -8.51
C ASN A 94 11.90 5.31 -9.33
N GLN A 95 11.19 6.44 -9.29
CA GLN A 95 9.87 6.58 -9.93
C GLN A 95 9.90 6.44 -11.46
N LYS A 96 11.04 6.68 -12.12
CA LYS A 96 11.18 6.57 -13.58
C LYS A 96 11.13 5.13 -14.09
N HIS A 97 11.36 4.14 -13.22
CA HIS A 97 11.32 2.72 -13.59
C HIS A 97 9.88 2.18 -13.70
N CYS A 98 8.89 2.92 -13.18
CA CYS A 98 7.50 2.49 -13.14
C CYS A 98 6.65 3.31 -14.12
N SER A 99 6.21 2.64 -15.19
CA SER A 99 5.40 3.23 -16.27
C SER A 99 3.91 3.28 -15.91
N GLY A 100 3.12 4.03 -16.68
CA GLY A 100 1.65 4.07 -16.52
C GLY A 100 1.18 4.57 -15.15
N GLN A 101 0.06 4.05 -14.66
CA GLN A 101 -0.47 4.35 -13.32
C GLN A 101 0.18 3.46 -12.25
N SER A 102 1.50 3.55 -12.11
CA SER A 102 2.26 2.87 -11.06
C SER A 102 3.37 3.73 -10.48
N MET A 103 3.83 3.37 -9.27
CA MET A 103 4.92 4.02 -8.56
C MET A 103 5.93 3.02 -8.02
N CYS A 104 7.17 3.46 -7.86
CA CYS A 104 8.20 2.65 -7.21
C CYS A 104 8.07 2.76 -5.69
N LEU A 105 7.69 1.66 -5.06
CA LEU A 105 7.55 1.56 -3.61
C LEU A 105 8.17 0.26 -3.11
N ALA A 106 9.07 0.35 -2.14
CA ALA A 106 9.77 -0.80 -1.58
C ALA A 106 10.41 -1.73 -2.66
N ASN A 107 11.00 -1.10 -3.69
CA ASN A 107 11.66 -1.73 -4.83
C ASN A 107 10.76 -2.52 -5.80
N VAL A 108 9.44 -2.38 -5.71
CA VAL A 108 8.49 -2.92 -6.69
C VAL A 108 7.58 -1.82 -7.24
N CYS A 109 7.11 -1.98 -8.49
CA CYS A 109 6.10 -1.08 -9.05
C CYS A 109 4.73 -1.49 -8.54
N VAL A 110 4.08 -0.64 -7.74
CA VAL A 110 2.72 -0.85 -7.22
C VAL A 110 1.72 0.05 -7.98
N PRO A 111 0.47 -0.40 -8.17
CA PRO A 111 -0.57 0.42 -8.76
C PRO A 111 -0.93 1.62 -7.86
N VAL A 112 -1.30 2.73 -8.51
CA VAL A 112 -1.68 3.98 -7.83
C VAL A 112 -3.00 4.52 -8.36
N GLN A 113 -3.67 5.33 -7.56
CA GLN A 113 -4.88 6.08 -7.91
C GLN A 113 -4.65 7.58 -7.81
N PRO A 114 -5.36 8.39 -8.62
CA PRO A 114 -5.27 9.84 -8.54
C PRO A 114 -5.86 10.37 -7.23
N THR A 115 -5.23 11.39 -6.64
CA THR A 115 -5.82 12.18 -5.56
C THR A 115 -6.65 13.33 -6.14
N SER A 116 -7.22 14.18 -5.27
CA SER A 116 -8.05 15.32 -5.67
C SER A 116 -7.26 16.61 -5.92
N TYR A 117 -5.92 16.59 -5.88
CA TYR A 117 -5.12 17.82 -5.93
C TYR A 117 -3.88 17.70 -6.83
N ASN A 118 -3.57 18.84 -7.45
CA ASN A 118 -2.57 18.96 -8.50
C ASN A 118 -1.15 19.20 -7.94
N CYS A 119 -0.17 18.91 -8.78
CA CYS A 119 1.24 19.16 -8.49
C CYS A 119 2.01 19.54 -9.75
N LYS A 120 3.06 20.34 -9.57
CA LYS A 120 4.10 20.64 -10.57
C LYS A 120 5.42 19.95 -10.21
N SER A 121 5.59 19.60 -8.93
CA SER A 121 6.76 18.86 -8.45
C SER A 121 6.37 17.91 -7.32
N GLN A 122 7.24 16.92 -7.08
CA GLN A 122 7.06 15.92 -6.03
C GLN A 122 6.90 16.52 -4.62
N ALA A 123 7.49 17.70 -4.36
CA ALA A 123 7.45 18.35 -3.05
C ALA A 123 6.05 18.86 -2.67
N GLN A 124 5.13 18.94 -3.62
CA GLN A 124 3.75 19.37 -3.39
C GLN A 124 2.81 18.22 -3.03
N CYS A 125 3.22 16.97 -3.28
CA CYS A 125 2.44 15.80 -2.88
C CYS A 125 2.76 15.42 -1.43
N ARG A 126 1.81 14.76 -0.75
CA ARG A 126 2.01 14.31 0.62
C ARG A 126 3.06 13.19 0.66
N PHE A 127 3.57 12.93 1.85
CA PHE A 127 4.51 11.84 2.05
C PHE A 127 3.92 10.50 1.60
N GLY A 128 4.67 9.76 0.79
CA GLY A 128 4.25 8.47 0.25
C GLY A 128 3.52 8.56 -1.11
N GLU A 129 3.16 9.75 -1.57
CA GLU A 129 2.55 9.97 -2.89
C GLU A 129 3.60 10.30 -3.95
N ILE A 130 3.18 10.32 -5.22
CA ILE A 130 4.01 10.81 -6.34
C ILE A 130 3.31 11.88 -7.16
N CYS A 131 4.09 12.81 -7.70
CA CYS A 131 3.60 13.75 -8.70
C CYS A 131 3.74 13.17 -10.11
N LYS A 132 2.61 12.95 -10.81
CA LYS A 132 2.59 12.42 -12.18
C LYS A 132 1.44 13.05 -12.95
N PHE A 133 1.63 13.41 -14.22
CA PHE A 133 0.56 14.02 -15.04
C PHE A 133 -0.11 15.24 -14.38
N GLU A 134 0.71 16.07 -13.72
CA GLU A 134 0.27 17.26 -12.97
C GLU A 134 -0.70 17.00 -11.80
N LEU A 135 -0.83 15.74 -11.37
CA LEU A 135 -1.71 15.30 -10.30
C LEU A 135 -0.92 14.46 -9.29
N CYS A 136 -1.28 14.55 -8.01
CA CYS A 136 -0.72 13.64 -7.02
C CYS A 136 -1.40 12.27 -7.11
N PHE A 137 -0.62 11.22 -6.92
CA PHE A 137 -1.09 9.84 -6.93
C PHE A 137 -0.66 9.13 -5.66
N GLU A 138 -1.56 8.34 -5.09
CA GLU A 138 -1.34 7.54 -3.90
C GLU A 138 -1.46 6.04 -4.23
N PRO A 139 -0.78 5.14 -3.50
CA PRO A 139 -0.92 3.71 -3.71
C PRO A 139 -2.32 3.23 -3.33
N VAL A 140 -2.83 2.25 -4.07
CA VAL A 140 -4.16 1.68 -3.79
C VAL A 140 -4.09 0.63 -2.67
N SER A 141 -5.11 0.59 -1.82
CA SER A 141 -5.21 -0.37 -0.71
C SER A 141 -5.86 -1.71 -1.10
N ILE A 142 -6.55 -1.77 -2.24
CA ILE A 142 -7.21 -2.97 -2.78
C ILE A 142 -7.01 -3.00 -4.29
N LEU A 143 -6.68 -4.18 -4.85
CA LEU A 143 -6.79 -4.41 -6.30
C LEU A 143 -8.15 -5.02 -6.60
N ARG A 144 -9.03 -4.25 -7.24
CA ARG A 144 -10.21 -4.83 -7.87
C ARG A 144 -9.72 -5.60 -9.09
N LYS A 145 -9.74 -6.94 -9.03
CA LYS A 145 -9.54 -7.77 -10.22
C LYS A 145 -10.64 -7.39 -11.19
N ASN A 146 -10.29 -6.80 -12.32
CA ASN A 146 -11.21 -6.80 -13.45
C ASN A 146 -11.39 -8.26 -13.87
N GLU A 147 -12.63 -8.61 -14.20
CA GLU A 147 -13.05 -9.96 -14.56
C GLU A 147 -12.36 -10.54 -15.82
N SER A 148 -11.45 -9.78 -16.45
CA SER A 148 -10.73 -10.11 -17.68
C SER A 148 -9.51 -11.01 -17.50
N ASP A 149 -8.98 -11.20 -16.29
CA ASP A 149 -7.79 -12.05 -16.06
C ASP A 149 -8.16 -13.51 -15.75
N ARG A 150 -9.43 -13.88 -15.89
CA ARG A 150 -9.97 -15.21 -15.57
C ARG A 150 -9.77 -16.25 -16.68
N GLU A 151 -9.07 -15.91 -17.76
CA GLU A 151 -8.79 -16.84 -18.87
C GLU A 151 -7.42 -17.54 -18.79
N ASP A 152 -6.48 -17.08 -17.96
CA ASP A 152 -5.14 -17.70 -17.88
C ASP A 152 -4.99 -18.73 -16.75
N SER A 153 -6.10 -19.13 -16.09
CA SER A 153 -6.11 -20.20 -15.07
C SER A 153 -6.88 -21.46 -15.51
N ASN A 154 -7.40 -21.51 -16.73
CA ASN A 154 -8.11 -22.69 -17.28
C ASN A 154 -7.31 -23.48 -18.32
N ARG A 155 -5.98 -23.31 -18.41
CA ARG A 155 -5.13 -24.14 -19.28
C ARG A 155 -4.27 -25.12 -18.48
N THR A 156 -4.94 -25.92 -17.65
CA THR A 156 -4.41 -27.18 -17.11
C THR A 156 -5.60 -28.08 -16.84
N ASN A 157 -5.95 -28.87 -17.86
CA ASN A 157 -6.58 -30.19 -17.82
C ASN A 157 -7.08 -30.46 -19.24
N ASP A 158 -6.25 -31.12 -20.02
CA ASP A 158 -6.61 -32.15 -21.00
C ASP A 158 -5.37 -32.42 -21.84
N ASP A 159 -4.71 -33.54 -21.54
CA ASP A 159 -4.03 -34.43 -22.50
C ASP A 159 -3.44 -35.61 -21.70
N ASN A 160 -4.36 -36.42 -21.17
CA ASN A 160 -4.15 -37.85 -20.91
C ASN A 160 -5.36 -38.55 -21.56
N ASP A 161 -5.22 -38.94 -22.83
CA ASP A 161 -5.81 -40.16 -23.41
C ASP A 161 -5.61 -40.17 -24.94
N LEU A 162 -4.62 -40.96 -25.40
CA LEU A 162 -4.69 -41.99 -26.46
C LEU A 162 -3.29 -42.48 -26.85
#